data_AF-A0A931B608-F1
#
_entry.id   AF-A0A931B608-F1
#
_cell.length_a   1.000
_cell.length_b   1.000
_cell.length_c   1.000
_cell.angle_alpha   90.00
_cell.angle_beta   90.00
_cell.angle_gamma   90.00
#
_symmetry.space_group_name_H-M   'P 1'
#
loop_
_entity.id
_entity.type
_entity.pdbx_description
1 polymer ?
#
loop_
_entity_poly.entity_id
_entity_poly.type
_entity_poly.pdbx_seq_one_letter_code
_entity_poly.pdbx_strand_id
1 'polypeptide(L)'
;MTTEFLESAPVRVVAEERLTSGPDALFRELTDDASTWPSWFGAIRRASYTGPPPYGVGAGRAVKLVGGIRFVESVLVWEEPRRFVYRIEETNLLGAHAWLEEWLLTPDGDGTSVRFTMAIEGHAMIELPTHAARSLVERSCRTAMHKLDARAGRRAQVS
;
A
#
# COMPACT_ATOMS: atom_id res chain seq x y z
N MET A 1 17.76 -1.07 -3.43
CA MET A 1 16.53 -0.59 -4.08
C MET A 1 16.14 0.72 -3.43
N THR A 2 16.05 1.78 -4.22
CA THR A 2 15.68 3.13 -3.81
C THR A 2 14.36 3.51 -4.51
N THR A 3 13.78 4.68 -4.22
CA THR A 3 12.44 5.04 -4.73
C THR A 3 12.39 5.19 -6.25
N GLU A 4 13.51 5.40 -6.92
CA GLU A 4 13.63 5.44 -8.39
C GLU A 4 13.13 4.14 -9.04
N PHE A 5 13.18 3.02 -8.32
CA PHE A 5 12.63 1.75 -8.80
C PHE A 5 11.11 1.80 -9.07
N LEU A 6 10.38 2.69 -8.39
CA LEU A 6 8.95 2.90 -8.64
C LEU A 6 8.67 3.36 -10.08
N GLU A 7 9.64 3.94 -10.77
CA GLU A 7 9.52 4.44 -12.14
C GLU A 7 10.05 3.45 -13.16
N SER A 8 11.08 2.66 -12.81
CA SER A 8 11.81 1.80 -13.75
C SER A 8 11.44 0.32 -13.71
N ALA A 9 10.64 -0.14 -12.75
CA ALA A 9 10.33 -1.57 -12.60
C ALA A 9 9.65 -2.16 -13.86
N PRO A 10 9.96 -3.42 -14.25
CA PRO A 10 9.34 -4.07 -15.41
C PRO A 10 7.82 -4.17 -15.30
N VAL A 11 7.32 -4.43 -14.09
CA VAL A 11 5.89 -4.44 -13.80
C VAL A 11 5.56 -3.31 -12.84
N ARG A 12 4.65 -2.44 -13.27
CA ARG A 12 4.17 -1.30 -12.48
C ARG A 12 2.66 -1.27 -12.53
N VAL A 13 1.97 -1.37 -11.41
CA VAL A 13 0.52 -1.17 -11.33
C VAL A 13 0.28 0.16 -10.64
N VAL A 14 -0.48 1.05 -11.27
CA VAL A 14 -0.78 2.38 -10.73
C VAL A 14 -2.29 2.56 -10.66
N ALA A 15 -2.79 2.85 -9.47
CA ALA A 15 -4.18 3.22 -9.24
C ALA A 15 -4.23 4.63 -8.67
N GLU A 16 -5.15 5.46 -9.17
CA GLU A 16 -5.37 6.82 -8.71
C GLU A 16 -6.85 7.03 -8.44
N GLU A 17 -7.17 7.72 -7.34
CA GLU A 17 -8.53 8.13 -6.97
C GLU A 17 -8.52 9.48 -6.28
N ARG A 18 -9.62 10.23 -6.44
CA ARG A 18 -9.91 11.42 -5.63
C ARG A 18 -10.82 11.04 -4.48
N LEU A 19 -10.34 11.19 -3.25
CA LEU A 19 -11.00 10.81 -2.00
C LEU A 19 -11.46 12.04 -1.24
N THR A 20 -12.55 11.93 -0.48
CA THR A 20 -13.18 13.07 0.21
C THR A 20 -12.50 13.47 1.51
N SER A 21 -11.84 12.54 2.20
CA SER A 21 -11.10 12.82 3.43
C SER A 21 -9.80 13.59 3.15
N GLY A 22 -9.40 14.42 4.10
CA GLY A 22 -8.12 15.13 4.06
C GLY A 22 -6.91 14.21 4.23
N PRO A 23 -5.70 14.64 3.81
CA PRO A 23 -4.51 13.79 3.81
C PRO A 23 -4.16 13.22 5.19
N ASP A 24 -4.27 14.01 6.26
CA ASP A 24 -3.94 13.57 7.62
C ASP A 24 -4.84 12.44 8.13
N ALA A 25 -6.13 12.45 7.76
CA ALA A 25 -7.06 11.40 8.16
C ALA A 25 -6.76 10.09 7.41
N LEU A 26 -6.47 10.18 6.11
CA LEU A 26 -6.09 9.04 5.28
C LEU A 26 -4.75 8.46 5.71
N PHE A 27 -3.75 9.30 5.96
CA PHE A 27 -2.40 8.87 6.35
C PHE A 27 -2.42 8.13 7.69
N ARG A 28 -3.17 8.63 8.68
CA ARG A 28 -3.39 7.92 9.96
C ARG A 28 -4.10 6.59 9.77
N GLU A 29 -5.13 6.53 8.93
CA GLU A 29 -5.84 5.27 8.67
C GLU A 29 -4.95 4.25 7.93
N LEU A 30 -4.03 4.72 7.08
CA LEU A 30 -3.02 3.89 6.42
C LEU A 30 -1.99 3.33 7.40
N THR A 31 -1.54 4.15 8.36
CA THR A 31 -0.28 3.90 9.07
C THR A 31 -0.40 3.59 10.55
N ASP A 32 -1.43 4.05 11.27
CA ASP A 32 -1.48 3.90 12.75
C ASP A 32 -1.59 2.43 13.19
N ASP A 33 -2.47 1.67 12.54
CA ASP A 33 -2.77 0.30 12.92
C ASP A 33 -2.98 -0.60 11.69
N ALA A 34 -1.92 -1.35 11.35
CA ALA A 34 -1.94 -2.32 10.26
C ALA A 34 -2.96 -3.46 10.48
N SER A 35 -3.40 -3.72 11.72
CA SER A 35 -4.41 -4.75 11.99
C SER A 35 -5.79 -4.40 11.45
N THR A 36 -6.05 -3.12 11.14
CA THR A 36 -7.31 -2.64 10.56
C THR A 36 -7.42 -2.93 9.06
N TRP A 37 -6.30 -3.16 8.37
CA TRP A 37 -6.24 -3.26 6.92
C TRP A 37 -7.18 -4.29 6.28
N PRO A 38 -7.36 -5.51 6.85
CA PRO A 38 -8.32 -6.47 6.31
C PRO A 38 -9.77 -5.96 6.24
N SER A 39 -10.12 -4.91 7.01
CA SER A 39 -11.47 -4.34 7.00
C SER A 39 -11.74 -3.44 5.78
N TRP A 40 -10.71 -2.92 5.11
CA TRP A 40 -10.85 -2.01 3.98
C TRP A 40 -10.10 -2.46 2.72
N PHE A 41 -9.03 -3.24 2.85
CA PHE A 41 -8.32 -3.83 1.73
C PHE A 41 -8.64 -5.32 1.61
N GLY A 42 -9.61 -5.67 0.76
CA GLY A 42 -10.12 -7.04 0.64
C GLY A 42 -9.10 -8.10 0.18
N ALA A 43 -7.95 -7.67 -0.38
CA ALA A 43 -6.84 -8.56 -0.72
C ALA A 43 -6.05 -9.01 0.51
N ILE A 44 -6.14 -8.29 1.63
CA ILE A 44 -5.37 -8.54 2.85
C ILE A 44 -6.19 -9.40 3.81
N ARG A 45 -5.66 -10.56 4.18
CA ARG A 45 -6.25 -11.45 5.18
C ARG A 45 -5.86 -11.05 6.60
N ARG A 46 -4.62 -10.60 6.80
CA ARG A 46 -4.05 -10.14 8.07
C ARG A 46 -2.85 -9.23 7.81
N ALA A 47 -2.69 -8.18 8.62
CA ALA A 47 -1.48 -7.39 8.67
C ALA A 47 -1.18 -6.95 10.11
N SER A 48 0.08 -6.69 10.41
CA SER A 48 0.54 -6.18 11.71
C SER A 48 1.95 -5.62 11.60
N TYR A 49 2.28 -4.60 12.39
CA TYR A 49 3.67 -4.19 12.60
C TYR A 49 4.48 -5.28 13.30
N THR A 50 5.77 -5.33 13.00
CA THR A 50 6.75 -6.18 13.69
C THR A 50 7.52 -5.33 14.68
N GLY A 51 7.40 -5.63 15.97
CA GLY A 51 8.04 -4.86 17.05
C GLY A 51 7.10 -3.85 17.73
N PRO A 52 7.54 -3.20 18.82
CA PRO A 52 6.72 -2.24 19.55
C PRO A 52 6.70 -0.86 18.86
N PRO A 53 5.63 -0.05 19.08
CA PRO A 53 5.60 1.35 18.67
C PRO A 53 6.60 2.22 19.48
N PRO A 54 6.92 3.45 19.02
CA PRO A 54 6.37 4.13 17.85
C PRO A 54 6.91 3.60 16.51
N TYR A 55 6.09 3.67 15.47
CA TYR A 55 6.47 3.26 14.10
C TYR A 55 6.93 4.45 13.27
N GLY A 56 7.75 4.18 12.26
CA GLY A 56 8.37 5.18 11.40
C GLY A 56 9.19 4.51 10.30
N VAL A 57 10.16 5.24 9.74
CA VAL A 57 11.15 4.67 8.81
C VAL A 57 11.87 3.49 9.48
N GLY A 58 12.00 2.38 8.75
CA GLY A 58 12.58 1.12 9.23
C GLY A 58 11.61 0.20 9.99
N ALA A 59 10.38 0.65 10.29
CA ALA A 59 9.39 -0.23 10.89
C ALA A 59 9.05 -1.39 9.95
N GLY A 60 9.08 -2.61 10.48
CA GLY A 60 8.69 -3.80 9.73
C GLY A 60 7.19 -4.07 9.83
N ARG A 61 6.61 -4.69 8.80
CA ARG A 61 5.22 -5.16 8.81
C ARG A 61 5.12 -6.55 8.21
N ALA A 62 4.31 -7.39 8.83
CA ALA A 62 4.00 -8.73 8.33
C ALA A 62 2.60 -8.72 7.73
N VAL A 63 2.49 -9.14 6.46
CA VAL A 63 1.23 -9.14 5.71
C VAL A 63 0.94 -10.54 5.17
N LYS A 64 -0.33 -10.93 5.22
CA LYS A 64 -0.86 -12.15 4.60
C LYS A 64 -2.00 -11.77 3.69
N LEU A 65 -1.92 -12.14 2.41
CA LEU A 65 -2.97 -11.93 1.44
C LEU A 65 -3.97 -13.08 1.43
N VAL A 66 -5.18 -12.79 0.93
CA VAL A 66 -6.12 -13.81 0.50
C VAL A 66 -5.47 -14.59 -0.66
N GLY A 67 -5.43 -15.92 -0.58
CA GLY A 67 -4.70 -16.77 -1.53
C GLY A 67 -3.34 -17.28 -1.03
N GLY A 68 -2.94 -16.93 0.20
CA GLY A 68 -1.83 -17.59 0.90
C GLY A 68 -0.43 -16.98 0.66
N ILE A 69 -0.33 -15.95 -0.17
CA ILE A 69 0.88 -15.12 -0.26
C ILE A 69 1.09 -14.42 1.09
N ARG A 70 2.32 -14.45 1.58
CA ARG A 70 2.76 -13.77 2.80
C ARG A 70 4.08 -13.07 2.53
N PHE A 71 4.24 -11.90 3.13
CA PHE A 71 5.48 -11.16 3.06
C PHE A 71 5.75 -10.35 4.33
N VAL A 72 7.02 -10.05 4.53
CA VAL A 72 7.50 -9.04 5.48
C VAL A 72 8.05 -7.89 4.67
N GLU A 73 7.67 -6.67 5.05
CA GLU A 73 8.11 -5.44 4.41
C GLU A 73 8.70 -4.49 5.44
N SER A 74 9.53 -3.55 4.98
CA SER A 74 10.10 -2.47 5.78
C SER A 74 9.67 -1.11 5.21
N VAL A 75 9.38 -0.16 6.10
CA VAL A 75 9.08 1.21 5.68
C VAL A 75 10.36 1.92 5.27
N LEU A 76 10.40 2.43 4.04
CA LEU A 76 11.51 3.23 3.53
C LEU A 76 11.26 4.73 3.66
N VAL A 77 10.01 5.17 3.45
CA VAL A 77 9.62 6.59 3.53
C VAL A 77 8.37 6.71 4.39
N TRP A 78 8.43 7.60 5.38
CA TRP A 78 7.32 8.00 6.24
C TRP A 78 7.29 9.52 6.30
N GLU A 79 6.66 10.14 5.31
CA GLU A 79 6.52 11.60 5.21
C GLU A 79 5.06 11.97 5.42
N GLU A 80 4.65 12.09 6.68
CA GLU A 80 3.27 12.45 7.03
C GLU A 80 2.93 13.89 6.58
N PRO A 81 1.72 14.15 6.03
CA PRO A 81 0.68 13.19 5.61
C PRO A 81 0.75 12.82 4.11
N ARG A 82 1.90 13.01 3.46
CA ARG A 82 2.03 13.09 1.99
C ARG A 82 2.50 11.81 1.32
N ARG A 83 3.44 11.07 1.90
CA ARG A 83 4.13 9.99 1.18
C ARG A 83 4.52 8.86 2.10
N PHE A 84 4.23 7.65 1.66
CA PHE A 84 4.49 6.45 2.43
C PHE A 84 4.96 5.32 1.51
N VAL A 85 6.20 4.89 1.66
CA VAL A 85 6.86 3.91 0.77
C VAL A 85 7.41 2.76 1.60
N TYR A 86 7.22 1.54 1.12
CA TYR A 86 7.71 0.35 1.78
C TYR A 86 8.18 -0.69 0.77
N ARG A 87 9.17 -1.49 1.21
CA ARG A 87 9.81 -2.54 0.42
C ARG A 87 9.53 -3.89 1.04
N ILE A 88 9.18 -4.86 0.20
CA ILE A 88 9.08 -6.24 0.61
C ILE A 88 10.51 -6.79 0.77
N GLU A 89 10.83 -7.26 1.98
CA GLU A 89 12.12 -7.87 2.33
C GLU A 89 12.08 -9.38 2.14
N GLU A 90 10.96 -10.01 2.53
CA GLU A 90 10.78 -11.46 2.48
C GLU A 90 9.41 -11.79 1.94
N THR A 91 9.30 -12.77 1.04
CA THR A 91 8.01 -13.24 0.51
C THR A 91 8.06 -14.72 0.14
N ASN A 92 6.92 -15.40 0.23
CA ASN A 92 6.77 -16.76 -0.34
C ASN A 92 6.30 -16.74 -1.81
N LEU A 93 6.18 -15.56 -2.42
CA LEU A 93 5.92 -15.42 -3.85
C LEU A 93 7.17 -15.83 -4.63
N LEU A 94 7.19 -17.07 -5.13
CA LEU A 94 8.33 -17.62 -5.84
C LEU A 94 8.66 -16.78 -7.07
N GLY A 95 9.91 -16.36 -7.17
CA GLY A 95 10.45 -15.67 -8.33
C GLY A 95 10.24 -14.16 -8.36
N ALA A 96 9.77 -13.54 -7.28
CA ALA A 96 9.93 -12.11 -7.07
C ALA A 96 11.39 -11.79 -6.69
N HIS A 97 12.00 -10.81 -7.35
CA HIS A 97 13.37 -10.35 -7.06
C HIS A 97 13.36 -9.01 -6.33
N ALA A 98 12.43 -8.13 -6.70
CA ALA A 98 12.23 -6.85 -6.04
C ALA A 98 10.74 -6.48 -6.05
N TRP A 99 10.25 -5.92 -4.94
CA TRP A 99 8.88 -5.44 -4.82
C TRP A 99 8.84 -4.24 -3.86
N LEU A 100 8.34 -3.13 -4.37
CA LEU A 100 8.23 -1.84 -3.70
C LEU A 100 6.84 -1.26 -3.93
N GLU A 101 6.25 -0.64 -2.90
CA GLU A 101 4.96 0.02 -3.01
C GLU A 101 5.01 1.44 -2.43
N GLU A 102 4.23 2.32 -3.04
CA GLU A 102 4.13 3.73 -2.65
C GLU A 102 2.66 4.16 -2.57
N TRP A 103 2.34 4.87 -1.50
CA TRP A 103 1.16 5.73 -1.38
C TRP A 103 1.61 7.19 -1.43
N LEU A 104 1.07 7.93 -2.39
CA LEU A 104 1.25 9.38 -2.49
C LEU A 104 -0.11 10.06 -2.32
N LEU A 105 -0.19 10.95 -1.34
CA LEU A 105 -1.37 11.71 -0.96
C LEU A 105 -1.11 13.18 -1.25
N THR A 106 -1.85 13.73 -2.20
CA THR A 106 -1.73 15.14 -2.60
C THR A 106 -3.01 15.88 -2.22
N PRO A 107 -2.94 16.98 -1.45
CA PRO A 107 -4.11 17.83 -1.20
C PRO A 107 -4.75 18.25 -2.53
N ASP A 108 -6.07 18.13 -2.60
CA ASP A 108 -6.84 18.54 -3.77
C ASP A 108 -8.16 19.13 -3.28
N GLY A 109 -8.26 20.46 -3.21
CA GLY A 109 -9.44 21.14 -2.66
C GLY A 109 -9.75 20.73 -1.21
N ASP A 110 -10.95 20.22 -0.99
CA ASP A 110 -11.47 19.76 0.31
C ASP A 110 -11.11 18.30 0.65
N GLY A 111 -10.40 17.59 -0.23
CA GLY A 111 -9.96 16.22 0.03
C GLY A 111 -8.60 15.92 -0.57
N THR A 112 -8.40 14.70 -1.07
CA THR A 112 -7.07 14.18 -1.41
C THR A 112 -7.08 13.40 -2.71
N SER A 113 -6.16 13.75 -3.62
CA SER A 113 -5.79 12.85 -4.73
C SER A 113 -4.79 11.82 -4.21
N VAL A 114 -5.14 10.55 -4.31
CA VAL A 114 -4.33 9.42 -3.85
C VAL A 114 -3.84 8.63 -5.04
N ARG A 115 -2.54 8.38 -5.09
CA ARG A 115 -1.89 7.45 -6.02
C ARG A 115 -1.28 6.30 -5.23
N PHE A 116 -1.62 5.07 -5.62
CA PHE A 116 -0.93 3.86 -5.20
C PHE A 116 -0.12 3.31 -6.38
N THR A 117 1.15 3.05 -6.14
CA THR A 117 2.05 2.41 -7.09
C THR A 117 2.57 1.11 -6.50
N MET A 118 2.40 0.00 -7.22
CA MET A 118 3.05 -1.29 -6.94
C MET A 118 4.06 -1.57 -8.04
N ALA A 119 5.33 -1.68 -7.68
CA ALA A 119 6.45 -1.93 -8.58
C ALA A 119 7.08 -3.29 -8.27
N ILE A 120 7.17 -4.17 -9.27
CA ILE A 120 7.67 -5.54 -9.14
C ILE A 120 8.67 -5.83 -10.27
N GLU A 121 9.75 -6.49 -9.90
CA GLU A 121 10.69 -7.17 -10.79
C GLU A 121 10.78 -8.64 -10.37
N GLY A 122 10.78 -9.54 -11.34
CA GLY A 122 10.91 -10.96 -11.07
C GLY A 122 11.05 -11.82 -12.32
N HIS A 123 10.87 -13.12 -12.17
CA HIS A 123 10.81 -14.01 -13.33
C HIS A 123 9.56 -13.73 -14.18
N ALA A 124 9.66 -13.96 -15.49
CA ALA A 124 8.56 -13.81 -16.44
C ALA A 124 7.27 -14.55 -16.01
N MET A 125 7.39 -15.67 -15.28
CA MET A 125 6.25 -16.42 -14.73
C MET A 125 5.43 -15.65 -13.68
N ILE A 126 5.99 -14.61 -13.07
CA ILE A 126 5.29 -13.69 -12.16
C ILE A 126 4.95 -12.40 -12.89
N GLU A 127 5.88 -11.88 -13.70
CA GLU A 127 5.69 -10.61 -14.40
C GLU A 127 4.54 -10.68 -15.41
N LEU A 128 4.48 -11.73 -16.24
CA LEU A 128 3.47 -11.85 -17.30
C LEU A 128 2.04 -11.97 -16.72
N PRO A 129 1.76 -12.84 -15.73
CA PRO A 129 0.43 -12.87 -15.12
C PRO A 129 0.07 -11.57 -14.42
N THR A 130 1.01 -10.94 -13.71
CA THR A 130 0.75 -9.65 -13.03
C THR A 130 0.45 -8.56 -14.04
N HIS A 131 1.19 -8.50 -15.14
CA HIS A 131 0.94 -7.59 -16.24
C HIS A 131 -0.44 -7.83 -16.88
N ALA A 132 -0.80 -9.09 -17.12
CA ALA A 132 -2.11 -9.46 -17.67
C ALA A 132 -3.27 -9.13 -16.71
N ALA A 133 -3.06 -9.30 -15.39
CA ALA A 133 -4.06 -9.01 -14.36
C ALA A 133 -4.08 -7.54 -13.91
N ARG A 134 -3.22 -6.67 -14.46
CA ARG A 134 -3.04 -5.27 -14.06
C ARG A 134 -4.34 -4.55 -13.77
N SER A 135 -5.28 -4.51 -14.73
CA SER A 135 -6.55 -3.78 -14.56
C SER A 135 -7.43 -4.34 -13.43
N LEU A 136 -7.32 -5.63 -13.11
CA LEU A 136 -8.01 -6.22 -11.96
C LEU A 136 -7.36 -5.76 -10.65
N VAL A 137 -6.03 -5.74 -10.60
CA VAL A 137 -5.28 -5.23 -9.43
C VAL A 137 -5.57 -3.75 -9.20
N GLU A 138 -5.58 -2.93 -10.26
CA GLU A 138 -5.95 -1.51 -10.18
C GLU A 138 -7.37 -1.32 -9.61
N ARG A 139 -8.36 -2.07 -10.12
CA ARG A 139 -9.74 -2.01 -9.59
C ARG A 139 -9.82 -2.39 -8.12
N SER A 140 -9.07 -3.41 -7.71
CA SER A 140 -8.98 -3.81 -6.30
C SER A 140 -8.42 -2.68 -5.43
N CYS A 141 -7.34 -2.01 -5.89
CA CYS A 141 -6.73 -0.88 -5.19
C CYS A 141 -7.69 0.32 -5.09
N ARG A 142 -8.36 0.70 -6.19
CA ARG A 142 -9.38 1.78 -6.18
C ARG A 142 -10.51 1.49 -5.20
N THR A 143 -10.99 0.24 -5.19
CA THR A 143 -12.02 -0.20 -4.23
C THR A 143 -11.53 -0.08 -2.78
N ALA A 144 -10.28 -0.45 -2.52
CA ALA A 144 -9.67 -0.31 -1.19
C ALA A 144 -9.53 1.17 -0.79
N MET A 145 -9.14 2.05 -1.71
CA MET A 145 -9.05 3.50 -1.48
C MET A 145 -10.38 4.11 -1.05
N HIS A 146 -11.50 3.79 -1.71
CA HIS A 146 -12.81 4.30 -1.27
C HIS A 146 -13.24 3.77 0.10
N LYS A 147 -12.87 2.52 0.45
CA LYS A 147 -13.16 1.96 1.77
C LYS A 147 -12.29 2.58 2.87
N LEU A 148 -11.04 2.86 2.55
CA LEU A 148 -10.11 3.63 3.39
C LEU A 148 -10.69 5.03 3.64
N ASP A 149 -11.15 5.73 2.60
CA ASP A 149 -11.78 7.06 2.70
C ASP A 149 -12.99 7.04 3.64
N ALA A 150 -13.90 6.09 3.44
CA ALA A 150 -15.07 5.95 4.30
C ALA A 150 -14.71 5.70 5.77
N ARG A 151 -13.59 5.00 6.06
CA ARG A 151 -13.09 4.78 7.43
C ARG A 151 -12.45 6.04 8.01
N ALA A 152 -11.59 6.70 7.24
CA ALA A 152 -10.94 7.94 7.63
C ALA A 152 -11.97 9.01 8.00
N GLY A 153 -13.00 9.19 7.17
CA GLY A 153 -14.11 10.11 7.45
C GLY A 153 -14.87 9.80 8.73
N ARG A 154 -15.12 8.52 9.04
CA ARG A 154 -15.76 8.12 10.31
C ARG A 154 -14.88 8.37 11.52
N ARG A 155 -13.58 8.09 11.42
CA ARG A 155 -12.62 8.28 12.52
C ARG A 155 -12.45 9.76 12.88
N ALA A 156 -12.47 10.64 11.87
CA ALA A 156 -12.39 12.09 12.06
C ALA A 156 -13.62 12.69 12.76
N GLN A 157 -14.79 12.05 12.70
CA GLN A 157 -16.00 12.50 13.40
C GLN A 157 -16.04 12.12 14.89
N VAL A 158 -15.17 11.20 15.31
CA VAL A 158 -15.17 10.62 16.68
C VAL A 158 -13.96 11.11 17.50
N SER A 159 -13.01 11.82 16.86
CA SER A 159 -11.81 12.40 17.49
C SER A 159 -12.02 13.87 17.81
#